data_AF-A0A345RBZ7-F1
#
_entry.id   AF-A0A345RBZ7-F1
#
_cell.length_a   1.000
_cell.length_b   1.000
_cell.length_c   1.000
_cell.angle_alpha   90.00
_cell.angle_beta   90.00
_cell.angle_gamma   90.00
#
_symmetry.space_group_name_H-M   'P 1'
#
loop_
_entity.id
_entity.type
_entity.pdbx_description
1 polymer ?
#
loop_
_entity_poly.entity_id
_entity_poly.type
_entity_poly.pdbx_seq_one_letter_code
_entity_poly.pdbx_strand_id
1 'polypeptide(L)'
;MLPDRLDVEGVAPVWKTRLTNNAEKAEWLTQRIHEIDRMVQKATTIAVLVNEEEEVEALALELNDRLEEISLSAVACKDGKVVGNDRDVRVFNIRHIKGLEFEAVFFMDLDQTITQHPELFSKYLYVGATRAASYLGVTFCGDVPPQVVPLGRHFGQDWSM
;
A
#
# COMPACT_ATOMS: atom_id res chain seq x y z
N MET A 1 9.62 -0.36 -22.47
CA MET A 1 8.24 -0.52 -22.96
C MET A 1 7.45 -1.16 -21.84
N LEU A 2 6.60 -0.38 -21.16
CA LEU A 2 5.65 -0.92 -20.20
C LEU A 2 4.52 -1.60 -21.00
N PRO A 3 4.05 -2.80 -20.60
CA PRO A 3 3.00 -3.49 -21.35
C PRO A 3 1.69 -2.69 -21.30
N ASP A 4 1.09 -2.51 -22.47
CA ASP A 4 -0.11 -1.68 -22.73
C ASP A 4 -1.42 -2.33 -22.26
N ARG A 5 -1.34 -3.43 -21.49
CA ARG A 5 -2.50 -4.19 -21.02
C ARG A 5 -2.37 -4.46 -19.53
N LEU A 6 -2.83 -3.51 -18.74
CA LEU A 6 -3.35 -3.77 -17.39
C LEU A 6 -4.77 -4.37 -17.54
N ASP A 7 -4.91 -5.47 -18.27
CA ASP A 7 -6.13 -6.29 -18.25
C ASP A 7 -6.03 -7.20 -17.02
N VAL A 8 -6.12 -6.61 -15.82
CA VAL A 8 -6.26 -7.35 -14.58
C VAL A 8 -7.74 -7.34 -14.23
N GLU A 9 -8.34 -8.51 -14.02
CA GLU A 9 -9.66 -8.67 -13.39
C GLU A 9 -9.61 -8.15 -11.93
N GLY A 10 -9.50 -6.83 -11.77
CA GLY A 10 -9.30 -6.16 -10.49
C GLY A 10 -9.85 -4.73 -10.54
N VAL A 11 -10.11 -4.17 -9.36
CA VAL A 11 -10.51 -2.75 -9.24
C VAL A 11 -9.33 -1.85 -9.61
N ALA A 12 -9.63 -0.67 -10.18
CA ALA A 12 -8.61 0.31 -10.52
C ALA A 12 -7.75 0.62 -9.29
N PRO A 13 -6.41 0.67 -9.39
CA PRO A 13 -5.57 1.06 -8.27
C PRO A 13 -5.90 2.49 -7.84
N VAL A 14 -5.61 2.84 -6.59
CA VAL A 14 -5.89 4.17 -6.04
C VAL A 14 -4.61 4.86 -5.63
N TRP A 15 -4.61 6.18 -5.72
CA TRP A 15 -3.46 6.95 -5.27
C TRP A 15 -3.82 8.25 -4.55
N LYS A 16 -2.86 8.74 -3.77
CA LYS A 16 -2.95 10.07 -3.16
C LYS A 16 -1.60 10.77 -3.14
N THR A 17 -1.60 12.03 -3.53
CA THR A 17 -0.40 12.88 -3.50
C THR A 17 -0.40 13.76 -2.27
N ARG A 18 0.78 14.28 -1.91
CA ARG A 18 0.97 15.29 -0.87
C ARG A 18 0.55 14.81 0.53
N LEU A 19 0.82 13.54 0.85
CA LEU A 19 0.72 13.04 2.21
C LEU A 19 2.09 13.13 2.86
N THR A 20 2.25 14.09 3.78
CA THR A 20 3.57 14.51 4.27
C THR A 20 3.93 13.97 5.64
N ASN A 21 2.95 13.42 6.36
CA ASN A 21 3.12 12.91 7.72
C ASN A 21 2.31 11.62 7.96
N ASN A 22 2.62 10.93 9.07
CA ASN A 22 2.00 9.64 9.37
C ASN A 22 0.50 9.75 9.67
N ALA A 23 0.02 10.85 10.26
CA ALA A 23 -1.41 11.03 10.53
C ALA A 23 -2.21 11.12 9.21
N GLU A 24 -1.71 11.87 8.23
CA GLU A 24 -2.30 11.96 6.88
C GLU A 24 -2.27 10.62 6.15
N LYS A 25 -1.14 9.89 6.22
CA LYS A 25 -1.00 8.54 5.64
C LYS A 25 -1.96 7.54 6.29
N ALA A 26 -2.03 7.53 7.63
CA ALA A 26 -2.86 6.62 8.39
C ALA A 26 -4.36 6.89 8.19
N GLU A 27 -4.77 8.16 8.12
CA GLU A 27 -6.14 8.54 7.74
C GLU A 27 -6.50 7.99 6.36
N TRP A 28 -5.64 8.22 5.36
CA TRP A 28 -5.88 7.74 4.01
C TRP A 28 -5.93 6.20 3.94
N LEU A 29 -5.01 5.51 4.61
CA LEU A 29 -4.99 4.05 4.73
C LEU A 29 -6.26 3.51 5.38
N THR A 30 -6.69 4.12 6.48
CA THR A 30 -7.91 3.70 7.21
C THR A 30 -9.12 3.74 6.30
N GLN A 31 -9.30 4.81 5.52
CA GLN A 31 -10.41 4.93 4.58
C GLN A 31 -10.35 3.82 3.51
N ARG A 32 -9.18 3.56 2.93
CA ARG A 32 -8.99 2.53 1.89
C ARG A 32 -9.17 1.11 2.44
N ILE A 33 -8.69 0.83 3.65
CA ILE A 33 -8.86 -0.46 4.33
C ILE A 33 -10.34 -0.70 4.65
N HIS A 34 -11.06 0.34 5.07
CA HIS A 34 -12.49 0.27 5.34
C HIS A 34 -13.33 -0.01 4.08
N GLU A 35 -12.94 0.58 2.94
CA GLU A 35 -13.53 0.25 1.64
C GLU A 35 -13.38 -1.24 1.32
N ILE A 36 -12.15 -1.78 1.47
CA ILE A 36 -11.86 -3.20 1.24
C ILE A 36 -12.69 -4.09 2.18
N ASP A 37 -12.71 -3.80 3.48
CA ASP A 37 -13.45 -4.59 4.47
C ASP A 37 -14.95 -4.66 4.14
N ARG A 38 -15.55 -3.53 3.75
CA ARG A 38 -16.96 -3.45 3.32
C ARG A 38 -17.26 -4.21 2.04
N MET A 39 -16.35 -4.16 1.06
CA MET A 39 -16.53 -4.81 -0.25
C MET A 39 -16.36 -6.33 -0.16
N VAL A 40 -15.40 -6.79 0.64
CA VAL A 40 -14.93 -8.18 0.61
C VAL A 40 -15.65 -9.05 1.65
N GLN A 41 -16.09 -8.48 2.79
CA GLN A 41 -16.80 -9.18 3.89
C GLN A 41 -16.12 -10.48 4.39
N LYS A 42 -14.85 -10.72 4.05
CA LYS A 42 -14.00 -11.81 4.52
C LYS A 42 -12.65 -11.23 4.98
N ALA A 43 -11.89 -12.02 5.73
CA ALA A 43 -10.52 -11.68 6.07
C ALA A 43 -9.70 -11.43 4.80
N THR A 44 -9.10 -10.25 4.69
CA THR A 44 -8.25 -9.84 3.56
C THR A 44 -6.85 -9.63 4.08
N THR A 45 -5.85 -10.20 3.41
CA THR A 45 -4.45 -10.00 3.81
C THR A 45 -3.95 -8.65 3.28
N ILE A 46 -3.54 -7.75 4.18
CA ILE A 46 -3.14 -6.38 3.83
C ILE A 46 -1.69 -6.11 4.21
N ALA A 47 -0.92 -5.58 3.27
CA ALA A 47 0.44 -5.08 3.49
C ALA A 47 0.54 -3.58 3.23
N VAL A 48 1.20 -2.88 4.17
CA VAL A 48 1.60 -1.49 4.03
C VAL A 48 3.12 -1.44 3.99
N LEU A 49 3.65 -0.80 2.95
CA LEU A 49 5.09 -0.78 2.65
C LEU A 49 5.60 0.65 2.80
N VAL A 50 6.53 0.83 3.74
CA VAL A 50 7.22 2.09 4.00
C VAL A 50 8.68 2.02 3.53
N ASN A 51 9.34 3.16 3.38
CA ASN A 51 10.69 3.22 2.83
C ASN A 51 11.76 2.96 3.88
N GLU A 52 11.58 3.49 5.09
CA GLU A 52 12.55 3.39 6.17
C GLU A 52 12.03 2.56 7.35
N GLU A 53 12.94 1.88 8.05
CA GLU A 53 12.57 1.00 9.18
C GLU A 53 11.95 1.78 10.35
N GLU A 54 12.39 3.04 10.52
CA GLU A 54 11.87 3.96 11.54
C GLU A 54 10.40 4.33 11.29
N GLU A 55 9.95 4.30 10.03
CA GLU A 55 8.55 4.57 9.68
C GLU A 55 7.62 3.40 10.01
N VAL A 56 8.15 2.17 10.14
CA VAL A 56 7.35 0.96 10.32
C VAL A 56 6.54 1.03 11.61
N GLU A 57 7.21 1.30 12.74
CA GLU A 57 6.55 1.40 14.04
C GLU A 57 5.71 2.66 14.17
N ALA A 58 6.23 3.79 13.69
CA ALA A 58 5.55 5.07 13.78
C ALA A 58 4.22 5.09 13.00
N LEU A 59 4.19 4.50 11.79
CA LEU A 59 2.96 4.40 11.00
C LEU A 59 2.02 3.32 11.54
N ALA A 60 2.55 2.16 11.98
CA ALA A 60 1.73 1.10 12.54
C ALA A 60 0.98 1.56 13.80
N LEU A 61 1.62 2.32 14.68
CA LEU A 61 0.99 2.85 15.88
C LEU A 61 -0.17 3.80 15.54
N GLU A 62 0.09 4.81 14.70
CA GLU A 62 -0.92 5.78 14.26
C GLU A 62 -2.07 5.11 13.50
N LEU A 63 -1.77 4.08 12.70
CA LEU A 63 -2.78 3.31 11.98
C LEU A 63 -3.59 2.41 12.91
N ASN A 64 -2.96 1.79 13.92
CA ASN A 64 -3.64 0.88 14.83
C ASN A 64 -4.73 1.60 15.61
N ASP A 65 -4.44 2.78 16.16
CA ASP A 65 -5.40 3.59 16.91
C ASP A 65 -6.69 3.88 16.11
N ARG A 66 -6.57 3.99 14.79
CA ARG A 66 -7.69 4.26 13.88
C ARG A 66 -8.42 2.99 13.46
N LEU A 67 -7.70 1.89 13.28
CA LEU A 67 -8.28 0.61 12.87
C LEU A 67 -9.04 -0.10 13.98
N GLU A 68 -8.73 0.19 15.25
CA GLU A 68 -9.47 -0.36 16.40
C GLU A 68 -10.97 -0.05 16.32
N GLU A 69 -11.36 1.11 15.78
CA GLU A 69 -12.77 1.49 15.59
C GLU A 69 -13.54 0.52 14.68
N ILE A 70 -12.85 -0.17 13.76
CA ILE A 70 -13.40 -1.14 12.83
C ILE A 70 -12.98 -2.58 13.14
N SER A 71 -12.50 -2.84 14.37
CA SER A 71 -12.07 -4.17 14.84
C SER A 71 -10.94 -4.80 14.01
N LEU A 72 -10.09 -3.97 13.42
CA LEU A 72 -8.83 -4.39 12.78
C LEU A 72 -7.65 -3.89 13.62
N SER A 73 -6.48 -4.49 13.40
CA SER A 73 -5.25 -4.08 14.08
C SER A 73 -4.12 -3.91 13.08
N ALA A 74 -3.26 -2.92 13.31
CA ALA A 74 -2.04 -2.73 12.55
C ALA A 74 -0.82 -3.22 13.34
N VAL A 75 0.03 -4.00 12.70
CA VAL A 75 1.22 -4.60 13.34
C VAL A 75 2.48 -4.19 12.61
N ALA A 76 3.41 -3.59 13.36
CA ALA A 76 4.76 -3.29 12.91
C ALA A 76 5.58 -4.57 12.79
N CYS A 77 5.94 -4.94 11.58
CA CYS A 77 6.74 -6.13 11.30
C CYS A 77 8.22 -5.75 11.11
N LYS A 78 8.89 -5.50 12.24
CA LYS A 78 10.32 -5.16 12.28
C LYS A 78 11.21 -6.30 11.81
N ASP A 79 12.30 -5.97 11.13
CA ASP A 79 13.28 -6.93 10.59
C ASP A 79 12.67 -8.01 9.65
N GLY A 80 11.50 -7.73 9.06
CA GLY A 80 10.77 -8.69 8.24
C GLY A 80 10.17 -9.87 9.02
N LYS A 81 10.12 -9.80 10.35
CA LYS A 81 9.40 -10.80 11.16
C LYS A 81 7.91 -10.55 11.06
N VAL A 82 7.21 -11.51 10.46
CA VAL A 82 5.75 -11.51 10.39
C VAL A 82 5.22 -11.96 11.75
N VAL A 83 4.71 -11.03 12.53
CA VAL A 83 3.99 -11.27 13.78
C VAL A 83 2.59 -10.69 13.59
N GLY A 84 1.56 -11.46 13.94
CA GLY A 84 0.16 -11.05 13.78
C GLY A 84 -0.72 -12.17 13.23
N ASN A 85 -2.03 -11.97 13.29
CA ASN A 85 -3.03 -12.87 12.72
C ASN A 85 -3.17 -12.65 11.20
N ASP A 86 -3.93 -13.51 10.54
CA ASP A 86 -4.20 -13.40 9.09
C ASP A 86 -5.08 -12.19 8.73
N ARG A 87 -5.71 -11.56 9.72
CA ARG A 87 -6.53 -10.36 9.57
C ARG A 87 -5.79 -9.05 9.81
N ASP A 88 -4.57 -9.10 10.32
CA ASP A 88 -3.86 -7.90 10.74
C ASP A 88 -3.31 -7.16 9.53
N VAL A 89 -3.35 -5.83 9.60
CA VAL A 89 -2.72 -4.95 8.63
C VAL A 89 -1.23 -4.89 8.97
N ARG A 90 -0.39 -5.42 8.08
CA ARG A 90 1.03 -5.59 8.38
C ARG A 90 1.83 -4.46 7.75
N VAL A 91 2.55 -3.70 8.57
CA VAL A 91 3.43 -2.63 8.13
C VAL A 91 4.85 -3.16 8.06
N PHE A 92 5.52 -3.03 6.91
CA PHE A 92 6.89 -3.47 6.69
C PHE A 92 7.71 -2.42 5.98
N ASN A 93 9.02 -2.45 6.18
CA ASN A 93 9.94 -1.83 5.24
C ASN A 93 9.88 -2.57 3.89
N ILE A 94 9.82 -1.80 2.80
CA ILE A 94 9.76 -2.30 1.43
C ILE A 94 10.91 -3.25 1.04
N ARG A 95 12.06 -3.19 1.74
CA ARG A 95 13.19 -4.10 1.53
C ARG A 95 12.90 -5.54 2.01
N HIS A 96 11.91 -5.73 2.87
CA HIS A 96 11.59 -7.02 3.49
C HIS A 96 10.47 -7.81 2.80
N ILE A 97 9.74 -7.23 1.84
CA ILE A 97 8.69 -7.93 1.10
C ILE A 97 9.27 -8.88 0.05
N LYS A 98 9.73 -10.05 0.48
CA LYS A 98 10.14 -11.18 -0.38
C LYS A 98 9.18 -12.36 -0.20
N GLY A 99 8.56 -12.81 -1.29
CA GLY A 99 7.79 -14.06 -1.32
C GLY A 99 6.46 -14.02 -0.56
N LEU A 100 5.92 -12.82 -0.31
CA LEU A 100 4.62 -12.65 0.33
C LEU A 100 3.57 -12.33 -0.73
N GLU A 101 2.46 -13.08 -0.71
CA GLU A 101 1.27 -12.84 -1.53
C GLU A 101 0.22 -12.19 -0.64
N PHE A 102 -0.11 -10.92 -0.92
CA PHE A 102 -1.12 -10.15 -0.21
C PHE A 102 -2.25 -9.81 -1.17
N GLU A 103 -3.48 -9.85 -0.67
CA GLU A 103 -4.66 -9.45 -1.46
C GLU A 103 -4.75 -7.94 -1.63
N ALA A 104 -4.28 -7.17 -0.64
CA ALA A 104 -4.18 -5.71 -0.71
C ALA A 104 -2.76 -5.23 -0.37
N VAL A 105 -2.24 -4.31 -1.17
CA VAL A 105 -0.90 -3.74 -0.98
C VAL A 105 -0.96 -2.22 -1.08
N PHE A 106 -0.34 -1.55 -0.12
CA PHE A 106 -0.20 -0.10 -0.06
C PHE A 106 1.27 0.30 -0.08
N PHE A 107 1.68 1.11 -1.05
CA PHE A 107 3.04 1.68 -1.14
C PHE A 107 3.04 3.12 -0.63
N MET A 108 3.76 3.38 0.45
CA MET A 108 3.89 4.71 1.02
C MET A 108 5.05 5.46 0.37
N ASP A 109 4.80 6.69 -0.05
CA ASP A 109 5.78 7.64 -0.61
C ASP A 109 6.59 7.04 -1.77
N LEU A 110 5.87 6.61 -2.81
CA LEU A 110 6.47 5.96 -3.97
C LEU A 110 7.48 6.86 -4.70
N ASP A 111 7.32 8.17 -4.63
CA ASP A 111 8.29 9.16 -5.10
C ASP A 111 9.65 9.03 -4.40
N GLN A 112 9.65 8.77 -3.09
CA GLN A 112 10.86 8.49 -2.33
C GLN A 112 11.40 7.10 -2.65
N THR A 113 10.53 6.08 -2.74
CA THR A 113 10.92 4.72 -3.14
C THR A 113 11.65 4.71 -4.48
N ILE A 114 11.14 5.44 -5.46
CA ILE A 114 11.74 5.58 -6.79
C ILE A 114 13.18 6.11 -6.70
N THR A 115 13.42 7.05 -5.78
CA THR A 115 14.69 7.74 -5.63
C THR A 115 15.69 6.91 -4.82
N GLN A 116 15.22 6.29 -3.73
CA GLN A 116 16.05 5.54 -2.79
C GLN A 116 16.28 4.08 -3.23
N HIS A 117 15.28 3.50 -3.91
CA HIS A 117 15.20 2.08 -4.29
C HIS A 117 14.69 1.87 -5.72
N PRO A 118 15.37 2.41 -6.75
CA PRO A 118 14.94 2.32 -8.15
C PRO A 118 14.77 0.86 -8.64
N GLU A 119 15.57 -0.07 -8.12
CA GLU A 119 15.47 -1.50 -8.39
C GLU A 119 14.18 -2.13 -7.83
N LEU A 120 13.72 -1.66 -6.67
CA LEU A 120 12.48 -2.13 -6.07
C LEU A 120 11.27 -1.59 -6.83
N PHE A 121 11.28 -0.31 -7.22
CA PHE A 121 10.22 0.28 -8.04
C PHE A 121 9.97 -0.55 -9.32
N SER A 122 11.04 -0.89 -10.04
CA SER A 122 10.95 -1.68 -11.28
C SER A 122 10.35 -3.07 -11.05
N LYS A 123 10.63 -3.67 -9.88
CA LYS A 123 10.12 -4.98 -9.50
C LYS A 123 8.66 -4.92 -9.04
N TYR A 124 8.27 -3.91 -8.27
CA TYR A 124 6.95 -3.81 -7.67
C TYR A 124 5.88 -3.22 -8.58
N LEU A 125 6.24 -2.32 -9.50
CA LEU A 125 5.32 -1.90 -10.56
C LEU A 125 4.90 -3.08 -11.42
N TYR A 126 5.82 -4.03 -11.65
CA TYR A 126 5.53 -5.27 -12.38
C TYR A 126 4.68 -6.24 -11.54
N VAL A 127 4.99 -6.42 -10.25
CA VAL A 127 4.23 -7.34 -9.37
C VAL A 127 2.83 -6.82 -9.06
N GLY A 128 2.67 -5.55 -8.62
CA GLY A 128 1.36 -4.96 -8.35
C GLY A 128 0.46 -4.87 -9.58
N ALA A 129 1.03 -4.87 -10.79
CA ALA A 129 0.30 -4.89 -12.06
C ALA A 129 -0.01 -6.29 -12.59
N THR A 130 0.69 -7.34 -12.17
CA THR A 130 0.62 -8.66 -12.84
C THR A 130 0.44 -9.86 -11.92
N ARG A 131 0.65 -9.73 -10.61
CA ARG A 131 0.46 -10.83 -9.64
C ARG A 131 -0.04 -10.35 -8.27
N ALA A 132 -1.15 -10.97 -7.86
CA ALA A 132 -1.61 -11.22 -6.49
C ALA A 132 -2.40 -10.13 -5.75
N ALA A 133 -2.23 -8.83 -6.01
CA ALA A 133 -3.04 -7.82 -5.30
C ALA A 133 -4.35 -7.53 -6.07
N SER A 134 -5.48 -7.80 -5.42
CA SER A 134 -6.80 -7.33 -5.88
C SER A 134 -7.00 -5.83 -5.64
N TYR A 135 -6.28 -5.28 -4.64
CA TYR A 135 -6.34 -3.88 -4.25
C TYR A 135 -4.92 -3.31 -4.16
N LEU A 136 -4.64 -2.26 -4.93
CA LEU A 136 -3.36 -1.57 -4.93
C LEU A 136 -3.55 -0.09 -4.60
N GLY A 137 -2.93 0.35 -3.52
CA GLY A 137 -2.90 1.75 -3.11
C GLY A 137 -1.48 2.33 -3.15
N VAL A 138 -1.35 3.58 -3.56
CA VAL A 138 -0.05 4.26 -3.69
C VAL A 138 -0.13 5.69 -3.15
N THR A 139 0.81 6.09 -2.31
CA THR A 139 0.93 7.49 -1.89
C THR A 139 2.19 8.15 -2.42
N PHE A 140 2.16 9.47 -2.50
CA PHE A 140 3.33 10.30 -2.80
C PHE A 140 3.44 11.39 -1.75
N CYS A 141 4.67 11.64 -1.29
CA CYS A 141 4.96 12.76 -0.39
C CYS A 141 4.87 14.10 -1.14
N GLY A 142 5.36 14.12 -2.38
CA GLY A 142 5.24 15.26 -3.30
C GLY A 142 4.22 15.07 -4.43
N ASP A 143 4.53 15.68 -5.57
CA ASP A 143 3.80 15.47 -6.82
C ASP A 143 4.18 14.12 -7.45
N VAL A 144 3.31 13.61 -8.34
CA VAL A 144 3.53 12.34 -9.03
C VAL A 144 4.82 12.40 -9.88
N PRO A 145 5.75 11.45 -9.71
CA PRO A 145 6.98 11.42 -10.50
C PRO A 145 6.70 11.30 -12.00
N PRO A 146 7.50 11.93 -12.89
CA PRO A 146 7.25 11.97 -14.33
C PRO A 146 7.08 10.59 -14.98
N GLN A 147 7.78 9.58 -14.47
CA GLN A 147 7.70 8.20 -14.95
C GLN A 147 6.39 7.47 -14.57
N VAL A 148 5.65 7.96 -13.58
CA VAL A 148 4.36 7.40 -13.14
C VAL A 148 3.18 8.18 -13.73
N VAL A 149 3.38 9.45 -14.13
CA VAL A 149 2.34 10.31 -14.74
C VAL A 149 1.55 9.60 -15.88
N PRO A 150 2.18 8.89 -16.83
CA PRO A 150 1.44 8.20 -17.90
C PRO A 150 0.48 7.11 -17.38
N LEU A 151 0.79 6.53 -16.22
CA LEU A 151 -0.03 5.50 -15.58
C LEU A 151 -1.22 6.10 -14.83
N GLY A 152 -1.19 7.40 -14.51
CA GLY A 152 -2.20 8.06 -13.68
C GLY A 152 -3.63 7.94 -14.18
N ARG A 153 -3.83 7.77 -15.50
CA ARG A 153 -5.17 7.53 -16.08
C ARG A 153 -5.82 6.21 -15.61
N HIS A 154 -5.02 5.28 -15.10
CA HIS A 154 -5.48 4.00 -14.56
C HIS A 154 -5.75 4.06 -13.05
N PHE A 155 -5.39 5.16 -12.38
CA PHE A 155 -5.56 5.31 -10.93
C PHE A 155 -6.83 6.10 -10.59
N GLY A 156 -7.62 5.56 -9.68
CA GLY A 156 -8.72 6.25 -9.01
C GLY A 156 -8.28 7.03 -7.76
N GLN A 157 -9.22 7.71 -7.12
CA GLN A 157 -9.00 8.35 -5.81
C GLN A 157 -9.39 7.44 -4.64
N ASP A 158 -10.35 6.54 -4.87
CA ASP A 158 -10.93 5.61 -3.90
C ASP A 158 -11.58 4.44 -4.66
N TRP A 159 -11.99 3.40 -3.91
CA TRP A 159 -12.73 2.25 -4.44
C TRP A 159 -14.23 2.34 -4.19
N SER A 160 -14.72 3.51 -3.77
CA SER A 160 -16.14 3.72 -3.49
C SER A 160 -16.97 3.47 -4.74
N MET A 161 -17.88 2.51 -4.66
CA MET A 161 -19.09 2.47 -5.50
C MET A 161 -20.18 3.35 -4.90
#